data_AF-A0A919PQK5-F1
#
_entry.id   AF-A0A919PQK5-F1
#
_cell.length_a   1.000
_cell.length_b   1.000
_cell.length_c   1.000
_cell.angle_alpha   90.00
_cell.angle_beta   90.00
_cell.angle_gamma   90.00
#
_symmetry.space_group_name_H-M   'P 1'
#
loop_
_entity.id
_entity.type
_entity.pdbx_description
1 polymer ?
#
loop_
_entity_poly.entity_id
_entity_poly.type
_entity_poly.pdbx_seq_one_letter_code
_entity_poly.pdbx_strand_id
1 'polypeptide(L)'
;MRIRLAHVDDFDWRELQHAFGSAEDAPRHLEALLRIDVDARGAAVEFLRDKVSHDLTIYSAALPALLCVSSILDDPRIDGQYAVSADADDYERPLRAALLDWIRFVVVTAVEYSAHIALEGAEHWPEGDLSTIEGILAARSVILPKIQTCSEDPAPIVRRTAAEVLGEVLGAPELAAQRGRFAVRLTRSVRSDVAEARASAAFILDRLGISPAGLLRDEHPGVRACAAVSRTLDEDPAAIAEVQQVLADHRAIRTWFSNRPYPPTGTIVTALERAAARRFGAFSRS
;
A
#
# COMPACT_ATOMS: atom_id res chain seq x y z
N MET A 1 -7.39 -14.65 31.00
CA MET A 1 -8.27 -14.20 29.90
C MET A 1 -7.57 -14.54 28.59
N ARG A 2 -8.13 -15.42 27.74
CA ARG A 2 -7.52 -15.72 26.43
C ARG A 2 -7.64 -14.47 25.55
N ILE A 3 -6.51 -13.95 25.09
CA ILE A 3 -6.47 -12.92 24.04
C ILE A 3 -6.80 -13.65 22.75
N ARG A 4 -7.94 -13.33 22.13
CA ARG A 4 -8.36 -13.95 20.87
C ARG A 4 -8.70 -12.85 19.87
N LEU A 5 -8.21 -13.02 18.65
CA LEU A 5 -8.51 -12.12 17.54
C LEU A 5 -9.90 -12.39 16.99
N ALA A 6 -10.55 -11.35 16.46
CA ALA A 6 -11.72 -11.55 15.62
C ALA A 6 -11.31 -12.30 14.35
N HIS A 7 -12.22 -13.12 13.83
CA HIS A 7 -12.06 -13.93 12.62
C HIS A 7 -11.04 -15.07 12.67
N VAL A 8 -10.19 -15.16 13.69
CA VAL A 8 -9.14 -16.20 13.72
C VAL A 8 -9.70 -17.62 13.76
N ASP A 9 -10.88 -17.83 14.35
CA ASP A 9 -11.54 -19.15 14.39
C ASP A 9 -12.49 -19.38 13.22
N ASP A 10 -12.69 -18.39 12.35
CA ASP A 10 -13.62 -18.49 11.21
C ASP A 10 -13.00 -19.30 10.05
N PHE A 11 -11.71 -19.62 10.14
CA PHE A 11 -10.93 -20.25 9.07
C PHE A 11 -10.27 -21.55 9.54
N ASP A 12 -10.24 -22.55 8.65
CA ASP A 12 -9.43 -23.75 8.83
C ASP A 12 -8.00 -23.50 8.34
N TRP A 13 -7.17 -22.96 9.23
CA TRP A 13 -5.78 -22.60 8.93
C TRP A 13 -4.91 -23.78 8.48
N ARG A 14 -5.31 -25.02 8.79
CA ARG A 14 -4.59 -26.22 8.37
C ARG A 14 -4.67 -26.43 6.86
N GLU A 15 -5.81 -26.11 6.26
CA GLU A 15 -6.08 -26.23 4.83
C GLU A 15 -5.56 -25.02 4.02
N LEU A 16 -5.18 -23.95 4.70
CA LEU A 16 -4.57 -22.76 4.09
C LEU A 16 -3.06 -22.91 3.98
N GLN A 17 -2.47 -22.15 3.06
CA GLN A 17 -1.04 -22.13 2.81
C GLN A 17 -0.44 -20.74 2.96
N HIS A 18 0.82 -20.74 3.34
CA HIS A 18 1.77 -19.63 3.30
C HIS A 18 3.03 -20.10 2.55
N ALA A 19 4.05 -19.26 2.37
CA ALA A 19 5.25 -19.57 1.56
C ALA A 19 5.96 -20.89 1.89
N PHE A 20 5.87 -21.34 3.14
CA PHE A 20 6.57 -22.54 3.62
C PHE A 20 5.64 -23.74 3.90
N GLY A 21 4.45 -23.78 3.27
CA GLY A 21 3.48 -24.87 3.42
C GLY A 21 2.22 -24.47 4.20
N SER A 22 1.68 -25.40 5.00
CA SER A 22 0.44 -25.18 5.79
C SER A 22 0.55 -23.98 6.73
N ALA A 23 -0.54 -23.23 6.88
CA ALA A 23 -0.63 -22.04 7.72
C ALA A 23 -1.15 -22.32 9.14
N GLU A 24 -1.06 -23.56 9.63
CA GLU A 24 -1.54 -23.94 10.98
C GLU A 24 -0.86 -23.17 12.13
N ASP A 25 0.31 -22.58 11.89
CA ASP A 25 1.03 -21.72 12.84
C ASP A 25 0.52 -20.26 12.87
N ALA A 26 -0.27 -19.85 11.88
CA ALA A 26 -0.72 -18.46 11.71
C ALA A 26 -1.54 -17.92 12.90
N PRO A 27 -2.51 -18.65 13.49
CA PRO A 27 -3.28 -18.16 14.63
C PRO A 27 -2.39 -17.69 15.78
N ARG A 28 -1.33 -18.45 16.08
CA ARG A 28 -0.38 -18.12 17.17
C ARG A 28 0.36 -16.81 16.90
N HIS A 29 0.78 -16.59 15.66
CA HIS A 29 1.47 -15.35 15.27
C HIS A 29 0.51 -14.16 15.27
N LEU A 30 -0.68 -14.33 14.72
CA LEU A 30 -1.69 -13.28 14.69
C LEU A 30 -2.06 -12.85 16.13
N GLU A 31 -2.34 -13.79 17.03
CA GLU A 31 -2.65 -13.48 18.44
C GLU A 31 -1.50 -12.77 19.16
N ALA A 32 -0.25 -12.97 18.72
CA ALA A 32 0.92 -12.32 19.31
C ALA A 32 0.93 -10.79 19.06
N LEU A 33 0.24 -10.29 18.03
CA LEU A 33 0.09 -8.86 17.76
C LEU A 33 -0.53 -8.09 18.95
N LEU A 34 -1.39 -8.76 19.71
CA LEU A 34 -2.10 -8.19 20.86
C LEU A 34 -1.37 -8.39 22.20
N ARG A 35 -0.23 -9.07 22.22
CA ARG A 35 0.58 -9.28 23.43
C ARG A 35 1.44 -8.07 23.71
N ILE A 36 1.74 -7.79 24.98
CA ILE A 36 2.60 -6.65 25.37
C ILE A 36 4.07 -6.80 24.93
N ASP A 37 4.48 -8.02 24.63
CA ASP A 37 5.84 -8.39 24.23
C ASP A 37 6.17 -7.86 22.82
N VAL A 38 7.17 -6.97 22.75
CA VAL A 38 7.63 -6.32 21.51
C VAL A 38 8.28 -7.31 20.56
N ASP A 39 9.02 -8.31 21.06
CA ASP A 39 9.69 -9.31 20.23
C ASP A 39 8.67 -10.25 19.61
N ALA A 40 7.66 -10.64 20.40
CA ALA A 40 6.55 -11.45 19.90
C ALA A 40 5.74 -10.72 18.80
N ARG A 41 5.59 -9.39 18.89
CA ARG A 41 4.97 -8.58 17.84
C ARG A 41 5.86 -8.44 16.62
N GLY A 42 7.16 -8.22 16.81
CA GLY A 42 8.14 -8.20 15.73
C GLY A 42 8.08 -9.47 14.90
N ALA A 43 8.19 -10.63 15.57
CA ALA A 43 8.08 -11.94 14.94
C ALA A 43 6.71 -12.19 14.27
N ALA A 44 5.63 -11.57 14.76
CA ALA A 44 4.31 -11.64 14.12
C ALA A 44 4.24 -10.78 12.85
N VAL A 45 4.86 -9.60 12.85
CA VAL A 45 4.95 -8.75 11.65
C VAL A 45 5.86 -9.39 10.60
N GLU A 46 6.99 -9.97 10.99
CA GLU A 46 7.87 -10.75 10.10
C GLU A 46 7.13 -11.95 9.52
N PHE A 47 6.39 -12.71 10.34
CA PHE A 47 5.55 -13.80 9.84
C PHE A 47 4.57 -13.35 8.74
N LEU A 48 3.91 -12.20 8.94
CA LEU A 48 3.02 -11.64 7.92
C LEU A 48 3.77 -11.29 6.63
N ARG A 49 4.94 -10.66 6.75
CA ARG A 49 5.73 -10.14 5.61
C ARG A 49 6.47 -11.21 4.82
N ASP A 50 6.94 -12.25 5.50
CA ASP A 50 7.89 -13.24 4.95
C ASP A 50 7.24 -14.61 4.72
N LYS A 51 6.12 -14.91 5.39
CA LYS A 51 5.40 -16.17 5.18
C LYS A 51 4.07 -15.96 4.47
N VAL A 52 3.23 -15.06 5.00
CA VAL A 52 1.86 -14.89 4.47
C VAL A 52 1.88 -14.14 3.13
N SER A 53 2.76 -13.15 3.02
CA SER A 53 3.30 -12.65 1.76
C SER A 53 4.75 -13.12 1.64
N HIS A 54 5.26 -13.40 0.44
CA HIS A 54 6.69 -13.65 0.22
C HIS A 54 7.03 -13.33 -1.23
N ASP A 55 8.14 -12.63 -1.51
CA ASP A 55 8.63 -12.32 -2.86
C ASP A 55 7.55 -11.82 -3.85
N LEU A 56 6.74 -10.85 -3.42
CA LEU A 56 5.64 -10.29 -4.23
C LEU A 56 4.48 -11.26 -4.51
N THR A 57 4.42 -12.39 -3.79
CA THR A 57 3.35 -13.40 -3.84
C THR A 57 2.49 -13.35 -2.59
N ILE A 58 1.18 -13.62 -2.79
CA ILE A 58 0.18 -13.77 -1.73
C ILE A 58 -0.39 -15.19 -1.78
N TYR A 59 -0.42 -15.86 -0.62
CA TYR A 59 -0.89 -17.24 -0.48
C TYR A 59 -2.31 -17.30 0.10
N SER A 60 -2.94 -18.48 0.15
CA SER A 60 -4.33 -18.60 0.60
C SER A 60 -4.59 -18.14 2.04
N ALA A 61 -3.56 -18.11 2.89
CA ALA A 61 -3.63 -17.50 4.21
C ALA A 61 -3.75 -15.96 4.21
N ALA A 62 -3.46 -15.28 3.09
CA ALA A 62 -3.41 -13.82 3.03
C ALA A 62 -4.76 -13.16 3.26
N LEU A 63 -5.85 -13.71 2.68
CA LEU A 63 -7.20 -13.17 2.88
C LEU A 63 -7.65 -13.32 4.36
N PRO A 64 -7.59 -14.50 4.98
CA PRO A 64 -7.86 -14.67 6.42
C PRO A 64 -7.02 -13.76 7.32
N ALA A 65 -5.72 -13.65 7.04
CA ALA A 65 -4.82 -12.78 7.79
C ALA A 65 -5.21 -11.30 7.62
N LEU A 66 -5.59 -10.87 6.40
CA LEU A 66 -6.04 -9.50 6.12
C LEU A 66 -7.26 -9.13 6.96
N LEU A 67 -8.23 -10.03 7.07
CA LEU A 67 -9.44 -9.84 7.88
C LEU A 67 -9.10 -9.79 9.38
N CYS A 68 -8.23 -10.68 9.87
CA CYS A 68 -7.77 -10.66 11.26
C CYS A 68 -7.01 -9.37 11.60
N VAL A 69 -6.04 -8.97 10.78
CA VAL A 69 -5.19 -7.79 11.00
C VAL A 69 -6.00 -6.49 10.90
N SER A 70 -6.89 -6.37 9.91
CA SER A 70 -7.74 -5.18 9.79
C SER A 70 -8.70 -5.02 10.98
N SER A 71 -9.13 -6.14 11.60
CA SER A 71 -10.04 -6.12 12.75
C SER A 71 -9.44 -5.49 14.01
N ILE A 72 -8.11 -5.41 14.12
CA ILE A 72 -7.42 -4.86 15.29
C ILE A 72 -6.87 -3.45 15.11
N LEU A 73 -7.05 -2.83 13.94
CA LEU A 73 -6.54 -1.48 13.70
C LEU A 73 -7.11 -0.45 14.70
N ASP A 74 -8.34 -0.64 15.17
CA ASP A 74 -9.00 0.16 16.19
C ASP A 74 -8.90 -0.41 17.61
N ASP A 75 -8.09 -1.45 17.82
CA ASP A 75 -7.92 -2.05 19.16
C ASP A 75 -7.03 -1.17 20.05
N PRO A 76 -7.48 -0.80 21.26
CA PRO A 76 -6.69 0.03 22.16
C PRO A 76 -5.42 -0.67 22.67
N ARG A 77 -5.34 -2.00 22.63
CA ARG A 77 -4.15 -2.74 23.07
C ARG A 77 -2.93 -2.54 22.19
N ILE A 78 -3.13 -2.03 20.96
CA ILE A 78 -2.04 -1.69 20.05
C ILE A 78 -1.73 -0.19 20.02
N ASP A 79 -2.39 0.62 20.87
CA ASP A 79 -2.09 2.05 21.03
C ASP A 79 -0.66 2.28 21.53
N GLY A 80 0.09 3.13 20.81
CA GLY A 80 1.45 3.50 21.16
C GLY A 80 2.45 2.33 21.17
N GLN A 81 2.05 1.17 20.65
CA GLN A 81 2.90 -0.01 20.58
C GLN A 81 3.79 0.03 19.35
N TYR A 82 4.95 -0.59 19.46
CA TYR A 82 5.94 -0.66 18.39
C TYR A 82 6.17 -2.11 17.98
N ALA A 83 6.63 -2.28 16.74
CA ALA A 83 7.22 -3.52 16.26
C ALA A 83 8.67 -3.23 15.87
N VAL A 84 9.55 -4.15 16.23
CA VAL A 84 10.95 -4.19 15.79
C VAL A 84 11.04 -5.27 14.71
N SER A 85 11.66 -4.94 13.59
CA SER A 85 11.95 -5.90 12.51
C SER A 85 13.44 -6.21 12.54
N ALA A 86 13.82 -7.47 12.29
CA ALA A 86 15.20 -7.93 12.28
C ALA A 86 16.01 -7.40 11.08
N ASP A 87 15.36 -6.85 10.05
CA ASP A 87 16.03 -6.27 8.89
C ASP A 87 16.79 -4.98 9.22
N ALA A 88 18.02 -4.88 8.72
CA ALA A 88 19.00 -3.84 9.01
C ALA A 88 18.58 -2.38 8.66
N ASP A 89 17.42 -2.19 8.02
CA ASP A 89 16.87 -0.88 7.66
C ASP A 89 15.72 -0.42 8.59
N ASP A 90 15.28 -1.20 9.59
CA ASP A 90 14.09 -0.91 10.38
C ASP A 90 14.38 -0.21 11.73
N TYR A 91 13.88 1.02 11.82
CA TYR A 91 13.65 1.72 13.07
C TYR A 91 12.45 1.10 13.81
N GLU A 92 12.43 1.23 15.14
CA GLU A 92 11.20 1.07 15.93
C GLU A 92 10.08 1.89 15.26
N ARG A 93 9.05 1.20 14.75
CA ARG A 93 7.89 1.85 14.13
C ARG A 93 6.60 1.49 14.87
N PRO A 94 5.61 2.40 14.89
CA PRO A 94 4.30 2.08 15.46
C PRO A 94 3.72 0.82 14.80
N LEU A 95 3.24 -0.13 15.62
CA LEU A 95 2.69 -1.40 15.16
C LEU A 95 1.57 -1.19 14.14
N ARG A 96 0.67 -0.22 14.38
CA ARG A 96 -0.37 0.17 13.41
C ARG A 96 0.19 0.52 12.04
N ALA A 97 1.29 1.26 11.98
CA ALA A 97 1.90 1.62 10.70
C ALA A 97 2.46 0.37 10.01
N ALA A 98 3.08 -0.56 10.74
CA ALA A 98 3.59 -1.81 10.18
C ALA A 98 2.46 -2.69 9.62
N LEU A 99 1.35 -2.81 10.35
CA LEU A 99 0.17 -3.55 9.91
C LEU A 99 -0.49 -2.90 8.68
N LEU A 100 -0.61 -1.57 8.65
CA LEU A 100 -1.15 -0.86 7.49
C LEU A 100 -0.25 -1.02 6.25
N ASP A 101 1.08 -1.00 6.40
CA ASP A 101 2.01 -1.28 5.29
C ASP A 101 1.80 -2.69 4.72
N TRP A 102 1.66 -3.69 5.59
CA TRP A 102 1.38 -5.06 5.16
C TRP A 102 0.02 -5.18 4.47
N ILE A 103 -1.04 -4.55 5.01
CA ILE A 103 -2.34 -4.46 4.33
C ILE A 103 -2.18 -3.82 2.94
N ARG A 104 -1.40 -2.73 2.84
CA ARG A 104 -1.13 -2.06 1.55
C ARG A 104 -0.52 -3.03 0.57
N PHE A 105 0.50 -3.75 0.99
CA PHE A 105 1.19 -4.73 0.17
C PHE A 105 0.21 -5.76 -0.39
N VAL A 106 -0.58 -6.41 0.47
CA VAL A 106 -1.54 -7.45 0.07
C VAL A 106 -2.58 -6.91 -0.92
N VAL A 107 -3.12 -5.71 -0.67
CA VAL A 107 -4.10 -5.08 -1.57
C VAL A 107 -3.47 -4.72 -2.92
N VAL A 108 -2.27 -4.13 -2.93
CA VAL A 108 -1.57 -3.77 -4.17
C VAL A 108 -1.24 -5.01 -4.99
N THR A 109 -0.69 -6.05 -4.36
CA THR A 109 -0.38 -7.32 -5.03
C THR A 109 -1.63 -7.94 -5.65
N ALA A 110 -2.75 -7.97 -4.92
CA ALA A 110 -4.01 -8.49 -5.47
C ALA A 110 -4.51 -7.67 -6.67
N VAL A 111 -4.38 -6.34 -6.64
CA VAL A 111 -4.74 -5.47 -7.77
C VAL A 111 -3.84 -5.72 -8.98
N GLU A 112 -2.53 -5.82 -8.77
CA GLU A 112 -1.55 -6.07 -9.83
C GLU A 112 -1.79 -7.45 -10.46
N TYR A 113 -2.00 -8.47 -9.64
CA TYR A 113 -2.29 -9.83 -10.11
C TYR A 113 -3.58 -9.87 -10.91
N SER A 114 -4.65 -9.25 -10.41
CA SER A 114 -5.92 -9.16 -11.13
C SER A 114 -5.77 -8.47 -12.50
N ALA A 115 -4.96 -7.40 -12.57
CA ALA A 115 -4.67 -6.72 -13.83
C ALA A 115 -3.86 -7.60 -14.81
N HIS A 116 -2.86 -8.34 -14.31
CA HIS A 116 -2.09 -9.28 -15.12
C HIS A 116 -2.97 -10.41 -15.65
N ILE A 117 -3.80 -11.03 -14.80
CA ILE A 117 -4.75 -12.08 -15.20
C ILE A 117 -5.70 -11.57 -16.29
N ALA A 118 -6.20 -10.33 -16.17
CA ALA A 118 -7.08 -9.74 -17.17
C ALA A 118 -6.40 -9.50 -18.54
N LEU A 119 -5.08 -9.34 -18.57
CA LEU A 119 -4.30 -9.10 -19.78
C LEU A 119 -3.75 -10.39 -20.42
N GLU A 120 -3.26 -11.31 -19.60
CA GLU A 120 -2.47 -12.48 -20.03
C GLU A 120 -3.22 -13.81 -19.85
N GLY A 121 -4.37 -13.78 -19.17
CA GLY A 121 -5.14 -14.97 -18.81
C GLY A 121 -4.59 -15.69 -17.58
N ALA A 122 -5.46 -16.39 -16.84
CA ALA A 122 -5.09 -17.09 -15.60
C ALA A 122 -4.14 -18.28 -15.82
N GLU A 123 -4.01 -18.74 -17.06
CA GLU A 123 -3.23 -19.93 -17.46
C GLU A 123 -1.71 -19.73 -17.31
N HIS A 124 -1.25 -18.48 -17.39
CA HIS A 124 0.15 -18.11 -17.40
C HIS A 124 0.72 -17.83 -16.00
N TRP A 125 -0.08 -17.94 -14.93
CA TRP A 125 0.34 -17.57 -13.58
C TRP A 125 0.57 -18.79 -12.67
N PRO A 126 1.81 -19.03 -12.22
CA PRO A 126 2.10 -20.03 -11.22
C PRO A 126 1.79 -19.45 -9.82
N GLU A 127 1.09 -20.22 -8.99
CA GLU A 127 1.04 -20.02 -7.54
C GLU A 127 0.41 -18.70 -7.07
N GLY A 128 -0.88 -18.54 -7.35
CA GLY A 128 -1.75 -17.62 -6.65
C GLY A 128 -3.17 -18.18 -6.68
N ASP A 129 -3.77 -18.35 -5.51
CA ASP A 129 -5.15 -18.81 -5.45
C ASP A 129 -6.06 -17.67 -5.93
N LEU A 130 -6.62 -17.81 -7.14
CA LEU A 130 -7.54 -16.82 -7.73
C LEU A 130 -8.64 -16.40 -6.75
N SER A 131 -9.15 -17.36 -5.97
CA SER A 131 -10.18 -17.08 -4.98
C SER A 131 -9.69 -16.19 -3.84
N THR A 132 -8.40 -16.29 -3.48
CA THR A 132 -7.74 -15.40 -2.52
C THR A 132 -7.61 -13.99 -3.07
N ILE A 133 -7.20 -13.84 -4.34
CA ILE A 133 -7.10 -12.53 -5.00
C ILE A 133 -8.48 -11.86 -5.03
N GLU A 134 -9.49 -12.58 -5.54
CA GLU A 134 -10.88 -12.08 -5.61
C GLU A 134 -11.42 -11.73 -4.23
N GLY A 135 -11.17 -12.58 -3.23
CA GLY A 135 -11.59 -12.35 -1.86
C GLY A 135 -10.94 -11.11 -1.23
N ILE A 136 -9.64 -10.86 -1.48
CA ILE A 136 -8.96 -9.63 -1.02
C ILE A 136 -9.59 -8.39 -1.66
N LEU A 137 -9.86 -8.44 -2.97
CA LEU A 137 -10.48 -7.33 -3.68
C LEU A 137 -11.91 -7.07 -3.20
N ALA A 138 -12.68 -8.12 -2.92
CA ALA A 138 -14.02 -8.02 -2.34
C ALA A 138 -13.99 -7.47 -0.89
N ALA A 139 -12.98 -7.84 -0.11
CA ALA A 139 -12.80 -7.40 1.28
C ALA A 139 -12.49 -5.90 1.41
N ARG A 140 -12.16 -5.19 0.31
CA ARG A 140 -11.90 -3.73 0.30
C ARG A 140 -13.01 -2.93 0.99
N SER A 141 -14.27 -3.28 0.76
CA SER A 141 -15.42 -2.61 1.38
C SER A 141 -15.51 -2.87 2.90
N VAL A 142 -15.09 -4.05 3.34
CA VAL A 142 -15.09 -4.49 4.75
C VAL A 142 -13.98 -3.79 5.54
N ILE A 143 -12.77 -3.72 4.96
CA ILE A 143 -11.60 -3.16 5.64
C ILE A 143 -11.56 -1.62 5.57
N LEU A 144 -12.24 -1.00 4.61
CA LEU A 144 -12.29 0.46 4.43
C LEU A 144 -12.58 1.23 5.73
N PRO A 145 -13.69 0.98 6.47
CA PRO A 145 -13.98 1.71 7.70
C PRO A 145 -12.90 1.51 8.77
N LYS A 146 -12.24 0.35 8.82
CA LYS A 146 -11.15 0.06 9.77
C LYS A 146 -9.88 0.85 9.47
N ILE A 147 -9.56 1.06 8.20
CA ILE A 147 -8.42 1.90 7.81
C ILE A 147 -8.74 3.39 8.02
N GLN A 148 -10.00 3.80 7.85
CA GLN A 148 -10.43 5.18 8.04
C GLN A 148 -10.23 5.69 9.49
N THR A 149 -10.28 4.82 10.50
CA THR A 149 -10.02 5.21 11.90
C THR A 149 -8.58 5.68 12.09
N CYS A 150 -7.62 5.07 11.37
CA CYS A 150 -6.20 5.43 11.42
C CYS A 150 -5.89 6.79 10.77
N SER A 151 -6.85 7.43 10.09
CA SER A 151 -6.64 8.76 9.48
C SER A 151 -6.44 9.88 10.50
N GLU A 152 -6.89 9.67 11.74
CA GLU A 152 -6.80 10.65 12.83
C GLU A 152 -5.83 10.18 13.94
N ASP A 153 -5.02 9.14 13.67
CA ASP A 153 -4.06 8.60 14.64
C ASP A 153 -3.06 9.69 15.10
N PRO A 154 -2.68 9.75 16.38
CA PRO A 154 -1.72 10.75 16.87
C PRO A 154 -0.37 10.70 16.15
N ALA A 155 0.08 9.51 15.73
CA ALA A 155 1.36 9.34 15.06
C ALA A 155 1.26 9.74 13.57
N PRO A 156 2.04 10.74 13.10
CA PRO A 156 2.01 11.18 11.70
C PRO A 156 2.29 10.06 10.69
N ILE A 157 3.18 9.12 11.05
CA ILE A 157 3.50 7.96 10.22
C ILE A 157 2.29 7.05 10.01
N VAL A 158 1.46 6.84 11.03
CA VAL A 158 0.23 6.02 10.93
C VAL A 158 -0.78 6.71 10.01
N ARG A 159 -1.00 8.02 10.19
CA ARG A 159 -1.91 8.78 9.31
C ARG A 159 -1.47 8.74 7.86
N ARG A 160 -0.17 8.87 7.61
CA ARG A 160 0.42 8.80 6.27
C ARG A 160 0.17 7.42 5.66
N THR A 161 0.60 6.35 6.33
CA THR A 161 0.39 4.99 5.82
C THR A 161 -1.09 4.68 5.60
N ALA A 162 -1.98 5.12 6.50
CA ALA A 162 -3.42 4.95 6.32
C ALA A 162 -3.93 5.64 5.04
N ALA A 163 -3.45 6.85 4.73
CA ALA A 163 -3.81 7.52 3.48
C ALA A 163 -3.32 6.75 2.25
N GLU A 164 -2.12 6.17 2.29
CA GLU A 164 -1.60 5.34 1.20
C GLU A 164 -2.49 4.11 0.95
N VAL A 165 -2.84 3.38 2.01
CA VAL A 165 -3.74 2.21 1.94
C VAL A 165 -5.13 2.62 1.43
N LEU A 166 -5.69 3.73 1.93
CA LEU A 166 -6.97 4.25 1.47
C LEU A 166 -6.93 4.61 -0.02
N GLY A 167 -5.81 5.12 -0.53
CA GLY A 167 -5.61 5.37 -1.96
C GLY A 167 -5.75 4.11 -2.80
N GLU A 168 -5.16 3.00 -2.36
CA GLU A 168 -5.25 1.70 -3.06
C GLU A 168 -6.67 1.11 -2.96
N VAL A 169 -7.26 1.10 -1.76
CA VAL A 169 -8.61 0.58 -1.51
C VAL A 169 -9.66 1.35 -2.30
N LEU A 170 -9.62 2.68 -2.26
CA LEU A 170 -10.59 3.56 -2.94
C LEU A 170 -10.37 3.66 -4.45
N GLY A 171 -9.27 3.14 -4.98
CA GLY A 171 -9.05 2.98 -6.42
C GLY A 171 -10.10 2.08 -7.08
N ALA A 172 -10.77 1.22 -6.31
CA ALA A 172 -11.88 0.38 -6.74
C ALA A 172 -13.06 1.22 -7.29
N PRO A 173 -13.59 0.92 -8.50
CA PRO A 173 -14.75 1.64 -9.06
C PRO A 173 -15.99 1.60 -8.16
N GLU A 174 -16.25 0.46 -7.52
CA GLU A 174 -17.39 0.23 -6.63
C GLU A 174 -17.34 1.11 -5.36
N LEU A 175 -16.18 1.67 -5.03
CA LEU A 175 -15.98 2.59 -3.90
C LEU A 175 -15.90 4.06 -4.31
N ALA A 176 -16.23 4.40 -5.57
CA ALA A 176 -16.14 5.76 -6.09
C ALA A 176 -16.91 6.80 -5.25
N ALA A 177 -18.06 6.44 -4.71
CA ALA A 177 -18.88 7.32 -3.86
C ALA A 177 -18.16 7.78 -2.57
N GLN A 178 -17.19 7.00 -2.07
CA GLN A 178 -16.43 7.31 -0.86
C GLN A 178 -15.23 8.23 -1.12
N ARG A 179 -14.83 8.44 -2.39
CA ARG A 179 -13.62 9.19 -2.77
C ARG A 179 -13.66 10.66 -2.37
N GLY A 180 -14.81 11.31 -2.47
CA GLY A 180 -14.94 12.75 -2.23
C GLY A 180 -14.53 13.17 -0.81
N ARG A 181 -14.95 12.41 0.21
CA ARG A 181 -14.58 12.68 1.62
C ARG A 181 -13.09 12.50 1.86
N PHE A 182 -12.49 11.49 1.22
CA PHE A 182 -11.07 11.21 1.33
C PHE A 182 -10.22 12.26 0.60
N ALA A 183 -10.65 12.71 -0.58
CA ALA A 183 -9.99 13.75 -1.36
C ALA A 183 -9.83 15.07 -0.58
N VAL A 184 -10.88 15.51 0.14
CA VAL A 184 -10.82 16.71 0.98
C VAL A 184 -9.72 16.61 2.05
N ARG A 185 -9.52 15.42 2.62
CA ARG A 185 -8.44 15.18 3.59
C ARG A 185 -7.07 15.19 2.92
N LEU A 186 -6.92 14.52 1.78
CA LEU A 186 -5.68 14.51 0.99
C LEU A 186 -5.23 15.92 0.60
N THR A 187 -6.15 16.81 0.23
CA THR A 187 -5.82 18.21 -0.11
C THR A 187 -5.12 18.95 1.04
N ARG A 188 -5.32 18.53 2.30
CA ARG A 188 -4.55 19.08 3.43
C ARG A 188 -3.10 18.57 3.43
N SER A 189 -2.87 17.30 3.11
CA SER A 189 -1.53 16.71 3.00
C SER A 189 -0.68 17.34 1.91
N VAL A 190 -1.30 17.90 0.85
CA VAL A 190 -0.65 18.71 -0.18
C VAL A 190 0.06 19.95 0.40
N ARG A 191 -0.37 20.42 1.58
CA ARG A 191 0.23 21.56 2.30
C ARG A 191 1.21 21.15 3.39
N SER A 192 1.60 19.89 3.44
CA SER A 192 2.59 19.38 4.40
C SER A 192 3.97 19.96 4.13
N ASP A 193 4.72 20.30 5.18
CA ASP A 193 6.14 20.70 5.06
C ASP A 193 7.05 19.52 4.66
N VAL A 194 6.56 18.28 4.80
CA VAL A 194 7.27 17.05 4.41
C VAL A 194 7.00 16.71 2.94
N ALA A 195 8.05 16.67 2.12
CA ALA A 195 7.96 16.39 0.68
C ALA A 195 7.38 15.01 0.36
N GLU A 196 7.75 13.96 1.10
CA GLU A 196 7.20 12.61 0.93
C GLU A 196 5.67 12.61 1.08
N ALA A 197 5.13 13.36 2.04
CA ALA A 197 3.68 13.44 2.24
C ALA A 197 2.97 14.15 1.07
N ARG A 198 3.59 15.18 0.49
CA ARG A 198 3.06 15.87 -0.70
C ARG A 198 3.13 14.96 -1.94
N ALA A 199 4.22 14.21 -2.11
CA ALA A 199 4.39 13.26 -3.21
C ALA A 199 3.38 12.11 -3.15
N SER A 200 3.19 11.52 -1.96
CA SER A 200 2.13 10.53 -1.70
C SER A 200 0.76 11.09 -2.06
N ALA A 201 0.44 12.32 -1.62
CA ALA A 201 -0.83 12.96 -1.94
C ALA A 201 -1.03 13.14 -3.45
N ALA A 202 0.00 13.60 -4.18
CA ALA A 202 -0.06 13.76 -5.64
C ALA A 202 -0.42 12.44 -6.34
N PHE A 203 0.25 11.36 -5.95
CA PHE A 203 0.07 10.04 -6.54
C PHE A 203 -1.32 9.45 -6.24
N ILE A 204 -1.79 9.63 -5.00
CA ILE A 204 -3.13 9.17 -4.62
C ILE A 204 -4.21 9.98 -5.34
N LEU A 205 -4.05 11.30 -5.47
CA LEU A 205 -5.02 12.15 -6.18
C LEU A 205 -5.22 11.68 -7.62
N ASP A 206 -4.14 11.36 -8.35
CA ASP A 206 -4.25 10.78 -9.69
C ASP A 206 -5.08 9.49 -9.72
N ARG A 207 -4.81 8.56 -8.79
CA ARG A 207 -5.55 7.30 -8.68
C ARG A 207 -7.04 7.51 -8.41
N LEU A 208 -7.39 8.58 -7.71
CA LEU A 208 -8.79 8.97 -7.47
C LEU A 208 -9.42 9.73 -8.64
N GLY A 209 -8.66 10.05 -9.69
CA GLY A 209 -9.10 10.85 -10.84
C GLY A 209 -9.16 12.35 -10.55
N ILE A 210 -8.41 12.83 -9.56
CA ILE A 210 -8.39 14.23 -9.12
C ILE A 210 -7.07 14.86 -9.56
N SER A 211 -7.15 16.03 -10.18
CA SER A 211 -5.96 16.69 -10.73
C SER A 211 -5.00 17.19 -9.63
N PRO A 212 -3.72 16.80 -9.67
CA PRO A 212 -2.69 17.35 -8.80
C PRO A 212 -1.96 18.56 -9.42
N ALA A 213 -2.53 19.26 -10.42
CA ALA A 213 -1.90 20.35 -11.16
C ALA A 213 -1.18 21.40 -10.28
N GLY A 214 -1.73 21.72 -9.10
CA GLY A 214 -1.11 22.66 -8.16
C GLY A 214 0.29 22.26 -7.67
N LEU A 215 0.63 20.97 -7.74
CA LEU A 215 1.93 20.40 -7.33
C LEU A 215 2.98 20.40 -8.45
N LEU A 216 2.63 20.76 -9.69
CA LEU A 216 3.62 20.92 -10.77
C LEU A 216 4.63 22.04 -10.52
N ARG A 217 4.37 22.92 -9.54
CA ARG A 217 5.27 24.00 -9.14
C ARG A 217 5.90 23.78 -7.76
N ASP A 218 5.82 22.56 -7.23
CA ASP A 218 6.43 22.23 -5.95
C ASP A 218 7.95 22.43 -6.00
N GLU A 219 8.52 22.92 -4.90
CA GLU A 219 9.97 23.07 -4.75
C GLU A 219 10.71 21.73 -4.92
N HIS A 220 10.07 20.63 -4.48
CA HIS A 220 10.70 19.33 -4.43
C HIS A 220 10.51 18.56 -5.76
N PRO A 221 11.59 18.13 -6.43
CA PRO A 221 11.51 17.47 -7.73
C PRO A 221 10.68 16.18 -7.71
N GLY A 222 10.81 15.37 -6.65
CA GLY A 222 10.01 14.16 -6.50
C GLY A 222 8.51 14.42 -6.37
N VAL A 223 8.11 15.58 -5.82
CA VAL A 223 6.68 15.93 -5.72
C VAL A 223 6.14 16.32 -7.09
N ARG A 224 6.89 17.15 -7.84
CA ARG A 224 6.54 17.50 -9.22
C ARG A 224 6.43 16.28 -10.11
N ALA A 225 7.39 15.35 -10.04
CA ALA A 225 7.35 14.10 -10.78
C ALA A 225 6.09 13.27 -10.46
N CYS A 226 5.74 13.11 -9.18
CA CYS A 226 4.53 12.40 -8.76
C CYS A 226 3.24 13.09 -9.19
N ALA A 227 3.22 14.42 -9.31
CA ALA A 227 2.10 15.15 -9.89
C ALA A 227 2.03 14.98 -11.42
N ALA A 228 3.18 15.06 -12.08
CA ALA A 228 3.30 15.07 -13.54
C ALA A 228 2.88 13.76 -14.19
N VAL A 229 2.94 12.61 -13.49
CA VAL A 229 2.47 11.32 -14.03
C VAL A 229 0.95 11.22 -14.17
N SER A 230 0.20 12.18 -13.62
CA SER A 230 -1.26 12.11 -13.58
C SER A 230 -1.90 12.07 -14.97
N ARG A 231 -2.89 11.18 -15.14
CA ARG A 231 -3.68 11.06 -16.37
C ARG A 231 -4.50 12.33 -16.65
N THR A 232 -4.89 13.05 -15.60
CA THR A 232 -5.64 14.30 -15.73
C THR A 232 -4.80 15.44 -16.33
N LEU A 233 -3.48 15.24 -16.45
CA LEU A 233 -2.51 16.21 -16.95
C LEU A 233 -1.83 15.75 -18.24
N ASP A 234 -2.41 14.79 -18.97
CA ASP A 234 -1.78 14.22 -20.16
C ASP A 234 -1.59 15.25 -21.29
N GLU A 235 -2.39 16.31 -21.32
CA GLU A 235 -2.26 17.43 -22.27
C GLU A 235 -1.56 18.67 -21.68
N ASP A 236 -1.16 18.64 -20.40
CA ASP A 236 -0.55 19.79 -19.73
C ASP A 236 0.93 19.95 -20.13
N PRO A 237 1.35 21.08 -20.73
CA PRO A 237 2.73 21.27 -21.18
C PRO A 237 3.78 21.21 -20.07
N ALA A 238 3.44 21.63 -18.84
CA ALA A 238 4.37 21.58 -17.72
C ALA A 238 4.53 20.16 -17.20
N ALA A 239 3.44 19.37 -17.16
CA ALA A 239 3.52 17.95 -16.83
C ALA A 239 4.32 17.15 -17.88
N ILE A 240 4.12 17.45 -19.16
CA ILE A 240 4.90 16.90 -20.28
C ILE A 240 6.39 17.18 -20.11
N ALA A 241 6.76 18.44 -19.87
CA ALA A 241 8.15 18.85 -19.71
C ALA A 241 8.81 18.18 -18.49
N GLU A 242 8.12 18.09 -17.36
CA GLU A 242 8.65 17.44 -16.15
C GLU A 242 8.90 15.94 -16.40
N VAL A 243 7.96 15.22 -17.04
CA VAL A 243 8.17 13.79 -17.37
C VAL A 243 9.38 13.60 -18.28
N GLN A 244 9.54 14.44 -19.32
CA GLN A 244 10.71 14.36 -20.21
C GLN A 244 12.02 14.65 -19.47
N GLN A 245 12.04 15.69 -18.63
CA GLN A 245 13.21 16.08 -17.85
C GLN A 245 13.64 14.96 -16.88
N VAL A 246 12.69 14.36 -16.18
CA VAL A 246 12.97 13.27 -15.24
C VAL A 246 13.45 12.02 -15.97
N LEU A 247 12.82 11.66 -17.09
CA LEU A 247 13.21 10.49 -17.87
C LEU A 247 14.62 10.63 -18.49
N ALA A 248 15.09 11.86 -18.70
CA ALA A 248 16.46 12.12 -19.13
C ALA A 248 17.52 11.81 -18.05
N ASP A 249 17.15 11.79 -16.76
CA ASP A 249 18.04 11.44 -15.65
C ASP A 249 17.33 10.62 -14.55
N HIS A 250 17.19 9.32 -14.80
CA HIS A 250 16.57 8.39 -13.83
C HIS A 250 17.36 8.24 -12.53
N ARG A 251 18.66 8.58 -12.51
CA ARG A 251 19.51 8.35 -11.33
C ARG A 251 19.11 9.26 -10.18
N ALA A 252 18.65 10.48 -10.49
CA ALA A 252 18.16 11.43 -9.51
C ALA A 252 16.93 10.93 -8.74
N ILE A 253 16.11 10.06 -9.33
CA ILE A 253 14.88 9.53 -8.68
C ILE A 253 15.23 8.77 -7.39
N ARG A 254 16.38 8.08 -7.36
CA ARG A 254 16.83 7.30 -6.20
C ARG A 254 17.28 8.17 -5.02
N THR A 255 17.49 9.46 -5.22
CA THR A 255 17.97 10.38 -4.17
C THR A 255 16.89 11.34 -3.67
N TRP A 256 15.72 11.36 -4.30
CA TRP A 256 14.65 12.32 -3.98
C TRP A 256 14.04 12.13 -2.60
N PHE A 257 13.90 10.89 -2.16
CA PHE A 257 13.25 10.60 -0.89
C PHE A 257 14.14 9.71 -0.05
N SER A 258 13.99 9.87 1.26
CA SER A 258 14.67 9.06 2.27
C SER A 258 14.12 7.62 2.32
N ASN A 259 14.48 6.83 3.35
CA ASN A 259 14.12 5.41 3.43
C ASN A 259 12.61 5.14 3.25
N ARG A 260 12.31 4.20 2.35
CA ARG A 260 10.96 3.67 2.02
C ARG A 260 9.91 4.74 1.66
N PRO A 261 10.07 5.50 0.56
CA PRO A 261 9.08 6.48 0.14
C PRO A 261 7.81 5.84 -0.40
N TYR A 262 6.69 6.58 -0.31
CA TYR A 262 5.49 6.29 -1.07
C TYR A 262 5.17 7.44 -2.03
N PRO A 263 4.88 7.14 -3.32
CA PRO A 263 5.04 5.82 -3.96
C PRO A 263 6.50 5.33 -3.95
N PRO A 264 6.75 4.00 -3.93
CA PRO A 264 8.10 3.45 -4.03
C PRO A 264 8.81 3.94 -5.30
N THR A 265 10.13 4.07 -5.26
CA THR A 265 10.94 4.55 -6.39
C THR A 265 10.66 3.79 -7.69
N GLY A 266 10.55 2.45 -7.63
CA GLY A 266 10.19 1.64 -8.79
C GLY A 266 8.81 1.99 -9.35
N THR A 267 7.82 2.20 -8.47
CA THR A 267 6.47 2.63 -8.85
C THR A 267 6.48 4.01 -9.53
N ILE A 268 7.30 4.95 -9.06
CA ILE A 268 7.46 6.27 -9.71
C ILE A 268 8.00 6.10 -11.13
N VAL A 269 9.07 5.30 -11.29
CA VAL A 269 9.68 5.04 -12.60
C VAL A 269 8.66 4.43 -13.57
N THR A 270 7.96 3.38 -13.15
CA THR A 270 6.93 2.75 -13.98
C THR A 270 5.79 3.72 -14.32
N ALA A 271 5.39 4.60 -13.40
CA ALA A 271 4.37 5.61 -13.66
C ALA A 271 4.84 6.67 -14.67
N LEU A 272 6.10 7.09 -14.60
CA LEU A 272 6.73 8.00 -15.56
C LEU A 272 6.80 7.38 -16.96
N GLU A 273 7.23 6.12 -17.07
CA GLU A 273 7.27 5.39 -18.34
C GLU A 273 5.88 5.26 -18.95
N ARG A 274 4.86 4.92 -18.13
CA ARG A 274 3.46 4.87 -18.57
C ARG A 274 2.95 6.24 -19.00
N ALA A 275 3.30 7.30 -18.29
CA ALA A 275 2.91 8.67 -18.67
C ALA A 275 3.54 9.08 -20.01
N ALA A 276 4.83 8.76 -20.20
CA ALA A 276 5.52 8.98 -21.45
C ALA A 276 4.89 8.20 -22.61
N ALA A 277 4.59 6.91 -22.42
CA ALA A 277 3.95 6.09 -23.45
C ALA A 277 2.59 6.67 -23.90
N ARG A 278 1.79 7.22 -22.97
CA ARG A 278 0.51 7.86 -23.27
C ARG A 278 0.65 9.17 -24.05
N ARG A 279 1.71 9.93 -23.81
CA ARG A 279 1.88 11.31 -24.32
C ARG A 279 2.71 11.41 -25.58
N PHE A 280 3.70 10.52 -25.73
CA PHE A 280 4.71 10.58 -26.77
C PHE A 280 4.65 9.39 -27.74
N GLY A 281 3.81 8.38 -27.46
CA GLY A 281 3.85 7.08 -28.13
C GLY A 281 4.88 6.14 -27.51
N ALA A 282 4.96 4.89 -28.00
CA ALA A 282 5.82 3.87 -27.42
C ALA A 282 7.30 4.30 -27.50
N PHE A 283 7.94 4.47 -26.33
CA PHE A 283 9.39 4.56 -26.22
C PHE A 283 9.98 3.22 -26.67
N SER A 284 10.60 3.20 -27.85
CA SER A 284 11.50 2.11 -28.23
C SER A 284 12.64 2.11 -27.21
N ARG A 285 12.69 1.10 -26.34
CA ARG A 285 13.84 0.88 -25.45
C ARG A 285 15.08 0.71 -26.32
N SER A 286 15.99 1.67 -26.29
CA SER A 286 17.36 1.54 -26.81
C SER A 286 18.27 0.95 -25.75
#